data_AF-A0A1V4K9P7-F1
#
_entry.id   AF-A0A1V4K9P7-F1
#
_cell.length_a   1.000
_cell.length_b   1.000
_cell.length_c   1.000
_cell.angle_alpha   90.00
_cell.angle_beta   90.00
_cell.angle_gamma   90.00
#
_symmetry.space_group_name_H-M   'P 1'
#
loop_
_entity.id
_entity.type
_entity.pdbx_description
1 polymer ?
#
loop_
_entity_poly.entity_id
_entity_poly.type
_entity_poly.pdbx_seq_one_letter_code
_entity_poly.pdbx_strand_id
1 'polypeptide(L)'
;MAAAIRGRFFTPGGAQHCGFLSAAATAPAEPPQKPPKTHQEPPEPQVENKEVTRRILHDAVAYSERVSPAARAACEGLLAKDPGDRLGFRGHDCAQLKAHPVFGAVNWGRLEAVVLMCMHSVLLGGEEQRVLLEEAEDLGMTDGTYVFVPYDALTFPLPYRRVSYPALANNTKLRLAYDAVLTVTIDSPDGNFREVLQEAKEAYEVPAHIDPAQVHPLFATIYNSIHFLAAAVEATRSTGHWVMGTSVAENIRDFQLEGFCQNFSVGEDGDVTVPYVVLDTDNKGDHLWPVYGLDPGTRGLGYRGHRIHWPHGSSPGTDAGCWFESGTICNGGLDATFILLLFLLIAALVAAGAALACYIRRRIQQAQLMKGPNKIILTMEDLTFINTQSSKRVDGSRTSLAGRSAGDTKSVKSVTAAPDNTNVAIAEGDWVWLKKFPGEQHNEVKPATKLVFCKVGTIWGHRGQ
;
A
#
# COMPACT_ATOMS: atom_id res chain seq x y z
N MET A 1 1.56 -36.64 36.35
CA MET A 1 0.32 -35.89 36.72
C MET A 1 -0.45 -35.49 35.45
N ALA A 2 0.20 -34.88 34.45
CA ALA A 2 -0.38 -34.60 33.13
C ALA A 2 -1.06 -35.82 32.46
N ALA A 3 -0.38 -36.97 32.35
CA ALA A 3 -0.96 -38.20 31.80
C ALA A 3 -2.19 -38.73 32.57
N ALA A 4 -2.23 -38.53 33.89
CA ALA A 4 -3.34 -38.97 34.73
C ALA A 4 -4.58 -38.06 34.60
N ILE A 5 -4.39 -36.80 34.17
CA ILE A 5 -5.47 -35.87 33.85
C ILE A 5 -5.98 -36.12 32.43
N ARG A 6 -5.09 -36.36 31.45
CA ARG A 6 -5.47 -36.70 30.06
C ARG A 6 -6.38 -37.93 29.99
N GLY A 7 -6.01 -39.01 30.67
CA GLY A 7 -6.81 -40.26 30.67
C GLY A 7 -8.19 -40.17 31.31
N ARG A 8 -8.48 -39.14 32.15
CA ARG A 8 -9.80 -38.99 32.78
C ARG A 8 -10.84 -38.35 31.87
N PHE A 9 -10.42 -37.64 30.83
CA PHE A 9 -11.31 -36.84 29.97
C PHE A 9 -12.19 -37.69 29.05
N PHE A 10 -11.79 -38.93 28.79
CA PHE A 10 -12.35 -39.73 27.71
C PHE A 10 -12.83 -41.13 28.15
N THR A 11 -12.98 -41.35 29.45
CA THR A 11 -13.61 -42.57 29.96
C THR A 11 -15.13 -42.54 29.73
N PRO A 12 -15.79 -43.69 29.46
CA PRO A 12 -17.24 -43.80 29.53
C PRO A 12 -17.65 -43.61 31.00
N GLY A 13 -17.97 -42.37 31.36
CA GLY A 13 -18.08 -41.92 32.76
C GLY A 13 -17.51 -40.52 33.03
N GLY A 14 -16.86 -39.86 32.07
CA GLY A 14 -16.39 -38.46 32.22
C GLY A 14 -17.46 -37.46 32.66
N ALA A 15 -18.73 -37.70 32.27
CA ALA A 15 -19.89 -36.94 32.76
C ALA A 15 -20.18 -37.15 34.26
N GLN A 16 -19.79 -38.30 34.84
CA GLN A 16 -19.96 -38.62 36.25
C GLN A 16 -18.74 -38.21 37.11
N HIS A 17 -17.54 -38.08 36.52
CA HIS A 17 -16.34 -37.62 37.24
C HIS A 17 -16.24 -36.10 37.42
N CYS A 18 -17.06 -35.31 36.69
CA CYS A 18 -17.36 -33.92 37.06
C CYS A 18 -18.23 -33.80 38.34
N GLY A 19 -18.57 -34.92 39.00
CA GLY A 19 -19.23 -34.92 40.31
C GLY A 19 -18.39 -34.32 41.45
N PHE A 20 -17.09 -34.09 41.26
CA PHE A 20 -16.26 -33.44 42.29
C PHE A 20 -16.59 -31.94 42.46
N LEU A 21 -17.19 -31.30 41.45
CA LEU A 21 -17.75 -29.95 41.58
C LEU A 21 -19.11 -29.95 42.32
N SER A 22 -19.77 -31.10 42.46
CA SER A 22 -21.05 -31.25 43.18
C SER A 22 -20.89 -31.75 44.60
N ALA A 23 -19.78 -32.43 44.95
CA ALA A 23 -19.60 -33.03 46.28
C ALA A 23 -19.24 -32.02 47.38
N ALA A 24 -18.84 -30.79 47.02
CA ALA A 24 -18.68 -29.68 47.97
C ALA A 24 -20.04 -29.17 48.51
N ALA A 25 -21.18 -29.60 47.94
CA ALA A 25 -22.51 -29.16 48.33
C ALA A 25 -23.23 -30.08 49.33
N THR A 26 -22.64 -31.20 49.75
CA THR A 26 -23.34 -32.23 50.57
C THR A 26 -22.64 -32.64 51.87
N ALA A 27 -21.65 -31.89 52.36
CA ALA A 27 -21.16 -32.10 53.72
C ALA A 27 -22.22 -31.61 54.75
N PRO A 28 -22.51 -32.35 55.84
CA PRO A 28 -23.44 -31.89 56.86
C PRO A 28 -22.93 -30.62 57.53
N ALA A 29 -23.78 -29.59 57.57
CA ALA A 29 -23.47 -28.28 58.14
C ALA A 29 -23.22 -28.34 59.66
N GLU A 30 -22.06 -27.81 60.09
CA GLU A 30 -21.90 -27.20 61.40
C GLU A 30 -22.76 -25.91 61.45
N PRO A 31 -23.43 -25.56 62.58
CA PRO A 31 -24.42 -24.51 62.58
C PRO A 31 -23.79 -23.11 62.34
N PRO A 32 -24.44 -22.22 61.56
CA PRO A 32 -23.78 -21.06 61.00
C PRO A 32 -23.70 -19.89 61.98
N GLN A 33 -22.51 -19.28 62.09
CA GLN A 33 -22.43 -17.86 62.44
C GLN A 33 -22.71 -17.03 61.18
N LYS A 34 -23.63 -16.08 61.31
CA LYS A 34 -24.26 -15.35 60.21
C LYS A 34 -23.35 -14.21 59.70
N PRO A 35 -22.89 -14.20 58.44
CA PRO A 35 -22.24 -13.04 57.85
C PRO A 35 -23.26 -12.08 57.21
N PRO A 36 -22.88 -10.82 56.90
CA PRO A 36 -23.81 -9.77 56.48
C PRO A 36 -24.30 -10.02 55.05
N LYS A 37 -25.53 -9.57 54.77
CA LYS A 37 -26.17 -9.67 53.46
C LYS A 37 -25.44 -8.82 52.42
N THR A 38 -24.86 -9.44 51.42
CA THR A 38 -24.54 -8.81 50.13
C THR A 38 -25.40 -9.46 49.04
N HIS A 39 -25.93 -8.62 48.16
CA HIS A 39 -26.84 -8.98 47.07
C HIS A 39 -26.31 -10.16 46.25
N GLN A 40 -27.01 -11.30 46.29
CA GLN A 40 -26.86 -12.38 45.33
C GLN A 40 -27.56 -11.96 44.03
N GLU A 41 -26.77 -11.77 42.98
CA GLU A 41 -27.25 -11.67 41.61
C GLU A 41 -27.84 -13.05 41.20
N PRO A 42 -29.04 -13.10 40.60
CA PRO A 42 -29.69 -14.36 40.29
C PRO A 42 -28.91 -15.15 39.22
N PRO A 43 -28.93 -16.49 39.27
CA PRO A 43 -28.23 -17.32 38.29
C PRO A 43 -28.77 -17.07 36.87
N GLU A 44 -27.88 -16.84 35.91
CA GLU A 44 -28.24 -16.74 34.50
C GLU A 44 -28.98 -18.01 34.04
N PRO A 45 -30.17 -17.89 33.45
CA PRO A 45 -30.93 -19.06 33.01
C PRO A 45 -30.19 -19.73 31.85
N GLN A 46 -29.96 -21.04 31.99
CA GLN A 46 -29.47 -21.86 30.88
C GLN A 46 -30.50 -21.84 29.76
N VAL A 47 -30.16 -21.20 28.64
CA VAL A 47 -31.04 -21.08 27.47
C VAL A 47 -30.98 -22.39 26.68
N GLU A 48 -32.11 -23.08 26.52
CA GLU A 48 -32.17 -24.29 25.70
C GLU A 48 -31.78 -23.99 24.25
N ASN A 49 -31.04 -24.90 23.60
CA ASN A 49 -30.60 -24.74 22.20
C ASN A 49 -31.71 -24.37 21.23
N LYS A 50 -32.94 -24.86 21.44
CA LYS A 50 -34.10 -24.51 20.62
C LYS A 50 -34.47 -23.03 20.72
N GLU A 51 -34.38 -22.46 21.91
CA GLU A 51 -34.63 -21.04 22.16
C GLU A 51 -33.51 -20.18 21.57
N VAL A 52 -32.25 -20.64 21.64
CA VAL A 52 -31.11 -19.99 20.95
C VAL A 52 -31.33 -19.98 19.43
N THR A 53 -31.68 -21.12 18.83
CA THR A 53 -31.97 -21.19 17.39
C THR A 53 -33.14 -20.29 17.00
N ARG A 54 -34.22 -20.28 17.79
CA ARG A 54 -35.37 -19.41 17.57
C ARG A 54 -34.96 -17.93 17.61
N ARG A 55 -34.17 -17.52 18.60
CA ARG A 55 -33.63 -16.16 18.72
C ARG A 55 -32.75 -15.78 17.53
N ILE A 56 -31.87 -16.68 17.10
CA ILE A 56 -30.98 -16.44 15.95
C ILE A 56 -31.78 -16.29 14.66
N LEU A 57 -32.85 -17.07 14.46
CA LEU A 57 -33.60 -17.07 13.20
C LEU A 57 -34.71 -16.01 13.15
N HIS A 58 -35.33 -15.69 14.28
CA HIS A 58 -36.58 -14.92 14.29
C HIS A 58 -36.53 -13.64 15.11
N ASP A 59 -35.72 -13.58 16.16
CA ASP A 59 -35.75 -12.42 17.05
C ASP A 59 -34.84 -11.31 16.50
N ALA A 60 -35.32 -10.07 16.68
CA ALA A 60 -34.55 -8.87 16.33
C ALA A 60 -33.37 -8.71 17.30
N VAL A 61 -32.22 -8.30 16.77
CA VAL A 61 -31.03 -8.07 17.59
C VAL A 61 -31.22 -6.78 18.38
N ALA A 62 -31.09 -6.86 19.70
CA ALA A 62 -31.07 -5.68 20.56
C ALA A 62 -29.65 -5.09 20.59
N TYR A 63 -29.52 -3.81 20.26
CA TYR A 63 -28.25 -3.11 20.28
C TYR A 63 -28.19 -2.13 21.45
N SER A 64 -27.03 -2.06 22.11
CA SER A 64 -26.75 -1.03 23.11
C SER A 64 -26.87 0.38 22.51
N GLU A 65 -27.18 1.38 23.35
CA GLU A 65 -27.14 2.80 22.99
C GLU A 65 -25.73 3.28 22.61
N ARG A 66 -24.68 2.53 22.97
CA ARG A 66 -23.29 2.81 22.58
C ARG A 66 -23.04 2.56 21.09
N VAL A 67 -23.88 1.78 20.42
CA VAL A 67 -23.75 1.49 19.00
C VAL A 67 -24.36 2.64 18.21
N SER A 68 -23.56 3.27 17.34
CA SER A 68 -24.02 4.40 16.54
C SER A 68 -25.19 4.00 15.63
N PRO A 69 -26.11 4.93 15.27
CA PRO A 69 -27.22 4.63 14.37
C PRO A 69 -26.75 4.05 13.02
N ALA A 70 -25.62 4.55 12.50
CA ALA A 70 -25.01 4.02 11.28
C ALA A 70 -24.51 2.58 11.45
N ALA A 71 -23.81 2.27 12.56
CA ALA A 71 -23.34 0.91 12.82
C ALA A 71 -24.51 -0.06 13.03
N ARG A 72 -25.58 0.37 13.70
CA ARG A 72 -26.81 -0.42 13.88
C ARG A 72 -27.47 -0.73 12.53
N ALA A 73 -27.66 0.28 11.69
CA ALA A 73 -28.24 0.11 10.35
C ALA A 73 -27.40 -0.82 9.46
N ALA A 74 -26.06 -0.72 9.54
CA ALA A 74 -25.17 -1.66 8.84
C ALA A 74 -25.37 -3.09 9.34
N CYS A 75 -25.40 -3.30 10.66
CA CYS A 75 -25.56 -4.63 11.25
C CYS A 75 -26.94 -5.22 10.91
N GLU A 76 -28.02 -4.45 11.00
CA GLU A 76 -29.37 -4.88 10.63
C GLU A 76 -29.47 -5.25 9.15
N GLY A 77 -28.83 -4.46 8.29
CA GLY A 77 -28.75 -4.75 6.85
C GLY A 77 -27.92 -6.01 6.56
N LEU A 78 -26.71 -6.11 7.09
CA LEU A 78 -25.79 -7.23 6.82
C LEU A 78 -26.29 -8.56 7.43
N LEU A 79 -26.94 -8.49 8.59
CA LEU A 79 -27.45 -9.63 9.36
C LEU A 79 -28.96 -9.83 9.20
N ALA A 80 -29.55 -9.31 8.12
CA ALA A 80 -30.95 -9.55 7.80
C ALA A 80 -31.23 -11.08 7.78
N LYS A 81 -32.35 -11.49 8.38
CA LYS A 81 -32.67 -12.92 8.54
C LYS A 81 -32.88 -13.59 7.19
N ASP A 82 -33.59 -12.93 6.30
CA ASP A 82 -33.70 -13.34 4.90
C ASP A 82 -32.41 -12.99 4.15
N PRO A 83 -31.69 -13.98 3.58
CA PRO A 83 -30.51 -13.72 2.75
C PRO A 83 -30.77 -12.79 1.56
N GLY A 84 -31.98 -12.80 0.98
CA GLY A 84 -32.35 -11.92 -0.13
C GLY A 84 -32.43 -10.44 0.27
N ASP A 85 -32.71 -10.18 1.55
CA ASP A 85 -32.80 -8.84 2.12
C ASP A 85 -31.48 -8.36 2.74
N ARG A 86 -30.43 -9.20 2.77
CA ARG A 86 -29.11 -8.77 3.28
C ARG A 86 -28.51 -7.68 2.43
N LEU A 87 -27.95 -6.67 3.09
CA LEU A 87 -27.13 -5.64 2.48
C LEU A 87 -25.87 -6.31 1.91
N GLY A 88 -25.55 -6.07 0.65
CA GLY A 88 -24.42 -6.74 0.01
C GLY A 88 -24.45 -6.57 -1.50
N PHE A 89 -23.82 -7.51 -2.19
CA PHE A 89 -23.78 -7.55 -3.65
C PHE A 89 -25.14 -8.02 -4.20
N ARG A 90 -25.80 -7.20 -5.02
CA ARG A 90 -27.10 -7.51 -5.64
C ARG A 90 -27.07 -7.17 -7.11
N GLY A 91 -27.55 -8.08 -7.95
CA GLY A 91 -27.68 -7.84 -9.40
C GLY A 91 -26.38 -7.43 -10.07
N HIS A 92 -25.25 -8.03 -9.67
CA HIS A 92 -23.89 -7.69 -10.12
C HIS A 92 -23.38 -6.30 -9.70
N ASP A 93 -23.96 -5.67 -8.67
CA ASP A 93 -23.52 -4.37 -8.16
C ASP A 93 -23.45 -4.34 -6.61
N CYS A 94 -22.56 -3.50 -6.09
CA CYS A 94 -22.38 -3.20 -4.67
C CYS A 94 -22.77 -1.76 -4.31
N ALA A 95 -23.44 -1.00 -5.18
CA ALA A 95 -23.80 0.40 -4.94
C ALA A 95 -24.55 0.64 -3.63
N GLN A 96 -25.47 -0.26 -3.24
CA GLN A 96 -26.20 -0.15 -1.96
C GLN A 96 -25.25 -0.25 -0.76
N LEU A 97 -24.26 -1.14 -0.82
CA LEU A 97 -23.23 -1.28 0.20
C LEU A 97 -22.33 -0.04 0.22
N LYS A 98 -21.87 0.42 -0.96
CA LYS A 98 -21.00 1.61 -1.10
C LYS A 98 -21.66 2.89 -0.60
N ALA A 99 -22.96 3.03 -0.78
CA ALA A 99 -23.74 4.18 -0.34
C ALA A 99 -24.03 4.21 1.16
N HIS A 100 -23.82 3.11 1.88
CA HIS A 100 -24.16 3.02 3.29
C HIS A 100 -23.20 3.89 4.14
N PRO A 101 -23.70 4.70 5.10
CA PRO A 101 -22.88 5.68 5.84
C PRO A 101 -21.64 5.12 6.53
N VAL A 102 -21.70 3.87 7.00
CA VAL A 102 -20.53 3.17 7.59
C VAL A 102 -19.39 3.01 6.60
N PHE A 103 -19.70 2.82 5.32
CA PHE A 103 -18.69 2.70 4.27
C PHE A 103 -18.48 3.98 3.47
N GLY A 104 -19.13 5.08 3.83
CA GLY A 104 -19.01 6.36 3.12
C GLY A 104 -17.61 6.98 3.20
N ALA A 105 -16.83 6.62 4.23
CA ALA A 105 -15.42 7.01 4.36
C ALA A 105 -14.46 6.04 3.65
N VAL A 106 -14.96 4.90 3.15
CA VAL A 106 -14.12 3.87 2.51
C VAL A 106 -13.81 4.31 1.08
N ASN A 107 -12.51 4.42 0.77
CA ASN A 107 -12.07 4.60 -0.60
C ASN A 107 -12.04 3.23 -1.30
N TRP A 108 -13.14 2.89 -1.96
CA TRP A 108 -13.31 1.60 -2.65
C TRP A 108 -12.31 1.35 -3.80
N GLY A 109 -11.70 2.39 -4.36
CA GLY A 109 -10.63 2.26 -5.36
C GLY A 109 -9.24 2.04 -4.74
N ARG A 110 -9.14 2.08 -3.41
CA ARG A 110 -7.95 1.82 -2.60
C ARG A 110 -8.25 0.76 -1.53
N LEU A 111 -9.29 -0.05 -1.74
CA LEU A 111 -9.61 -1.15 -0.85
C LEU A 111 -8.38 -2.07 -0.79
N GLU A 112 -8.07 -2.53 0.41
CA GLU A 112 -6.83 -3.25 0.69
C GLU A 112 -6.62 -4.42 -0.27
N ALA A 113 -5.38 -4.65 -0.65
CA ALA A 113 -4.97 -5.86 -1.36
C ALA A 113 -5.01 -7.10 -0.47
N VAL A 114 -5.66 -7.06 0.71
CA VAL A 114 -5.79 -8.18 1.64
C VAL A 114 -7.27 -8.46 1.89
N VAL A 115 -7.68 -9.70 1.66
CA VAL A 115 -9.05 -10.19 1.87
C VAL A 115 -9.03 -11.18 3.03
N LEU A 116 -9.59 -10.76 4.17
CA LEU A 116 -9.78 -11.64 5.33
C LEU A 116 -11.02 -12.50 5.14
N MET A 117 -10.85 -13.82 5.15
CA MET A 117 -11.92 -14.79 4.92
C MET A 117 -12.36 -15.41 6.25
N CYS A 118 -13.54 -15.03 6.73
CA CYS A 118 -14.16 -15.60 7.94
C CYS A 118 -15.13 -16.73 7.57
N MET A 119 -14.59 -17.85 7.12
CA MET A 119 -15.35 -19.02 6.65
C MET A 119 -14.58 -20.30 6.92
N HIS A 120 -15.25 -21.44 6.85
CA HIS A 120 -14.63 -22.75 7.07
C HIS A 120 -13.55 -23.03 6.02
N SER A 121 -12.37 -23.48 6.43
CA SER A 121 -11.25 -23.71 5.52
C SER A 121 -11.54 -24.81 4.50
N VAL A 122 -11.27 -24.54 3.22
CA VAL A 122 -11.35 -25.51 2.11
C VAL A 122 -10.43 -26.71 2.32
N LEU A 123 -9.31 -26.51 3.02
CA LEU A 123 -8.37 -27.57 3.38
C LEU A 123 -8.99 -28.59 4.35
N LEU A 124 -10.04 -28.18 5.05
CA LEU A 124 -10.79 -28.98 6.02
C LEU A 124 -12.25 -29.21 5.57
N GLY A 125 -12.53 -29.06 4.26
CA GLY A 125 -13.84 -29.34 3.65
C GLY A 125 -14.81 -28.14 3.64
N GLY A 126 -14.31 -26.91 3.73
CA GLY A 126 -15.09 -25.69 3.58
C GLY A 126 -15.50 -25.39 2.15
N GLU A 127 -16.79 -25.56 1.85
CA GLU A 127 -17.35 -25.33 0.53
C GLU A 127 -17.48 -23.84 0.21
N GLU A 128 -17.78 -23.00 1.19
CA GLU A 128 -17.93 -21.56 1.01
C GLU A 128 -16.60 -20.92 0.59
N GLN A 129 -15.51 -21.32 1.24
CA GLN A 129 -14.17 -20.87 0.86
C GLN A 129 -13.79 -21.38 -0.53
N ARG A 130 -14.11 -22.63 -0.84
CA ARG A 130 -13.86 -23.20 -2.16
C ARG A 130 -14.54 -22.38 -3.26
N VAL A 131 -15.84 -22.13 -3.12
CA VAL A 131 -16.63 -21.37 -4.10
C VAL A 131 -16.11 -19.94 -4.23
N LEU A 132 -15.78 -19.27 -3.11
CA LEU A 132 -15.23 -17.92 -3.14
C LEU A 132 -13.90 -17.85 -3.89
N LEU A 133 -12.97 -18.75 -3.59
CA LEU A 133 -11.65 -18.77 -4.22
C LEU A 133 -11.74 -19.13 -5.70
N GLU A 134 -12.59 -20.10 -6.06
CA GLU A 134 -12.85 -20.42 -7.46
C GLU A 134 -13.46 -19.25 -8.23
N GLU A 135 -14.40 -18.50 -7.64
CA GLU A 135 -14.95 -17.31 -8.29
C GLU A 135 -13.90 -16.19 -8.39
N ALA A 136 -13.07 -16.02 -7.36
CA ALA A 136 -11.98 -15.05 -7.37
C ALA A 136 -10.98 -15.32 -8.51
N GLU A 137 -10.68 -16.59 -8.80
CA GLU A 137 -9.88 -16.99 -9.97
C GLU A 137 -10.55 -16.63 -11.30
N ASP A 138 -11.86 -16.91 -11.45
CA ASP A 138 -12.58 -16.53 -12.68
C ASP A 138 -12.63 -15.01 -12.90
N LEU A 139 -12.63 -14.25 -11.81
CA LEU A 139 -12.58 -12.79 -11.82
C LEU A 139 -11.15 -12.22 -11.93
N GLY A 140 -10.12 -13.08 -11.96
CA GLY A 140 -8.71 -12.67 -12.03
C GLY A 140 -8.22 -11.92 -10.78
N MET A 141 -8.84 -12.16 -9.62
CA MET A 141 -8.48 -11.51 -8.35
C MET A 141 -7.33 -12.23 -7.62
N THR A 142 -6.92 -13.39 -8.10
CA THR A 142 -5.87 -14.28 -7.55
C THR A 142 -4.52 -14.12 -8.26
N ASP A 143 -4.40 -13.13 -9.14
CA ASP A 143 -3.20 -12.84 -9.94
C ASP A 143 -2.10 -12.09 -9.15
N GLY A 144 -2.23 -11.99 -7.83
CA GLY A 144 -1.30 -11.24 -6.96
C GLY A 144 -1.74 -9.80 -6.71
N THR A 145 -2.86 -9.35 -7.29
CA THR A 145 -3.49 -8.07 -6.93
C THR A 145 -4.06 -8.11 -5.51
N TYR A 146 -4.58 -9.26 -5.07
CA TYR A 146 -5.10 -9.49 -3.74
C TYR A 146 -4.44 -10.70 -3.07
N VAL A 147 -4.41 -10.66 -1.74
CA VAL A 147 -3.92 -11.71 -0.86
C VAL A 147 -5.06 -12.14 0.02
N PHE A 148 -5.38 -13.43 -0.01
CA PHE A 148 -6.47 -13.99 0.75
C PHE A 148 -5.92 -14.59 2.04
N VAL A 149 -6.52 -14.27 3.17
CA VAL A 149 -6.06 -14.74 4.49
C VAL A 149 -7.24 -15.39 5.22
N PRO A 150 -7.22 -16.72 5.43
CA PRO A 150 -8.25 -17.42 6.22
C PRO A 150 -8.13 -17.03 7.69
N TYR A 151 -9.21 -16.48 8.24
CA TYR A 151 -9.27 -16.08 9.64
C TYR A 151 -9.49 -17.28 10.57
N ASP A 152 -10.23 -18.30 10.12
CA ASP A 152 -10.55 -19.48 10.92
C ASP A 152 -9.29 -20.25 11.35
N ALA A 153 -8.31 -20.36 10.45
CA ALA A 153 -7.04 -21.05 10.67
C ALA A 153 -6.20 -20.47 11.82
N LEU A 154 -6.44 -19.22 12.24
CA LEU A 154 -5.80 -18.62 13.42
C LEU A 154 -6.20 -19.33 14.72
N THR A 155 -7.34 -20.01 14.73
CA THR A 155 -7.95 -20.54 15.96
C THR A 155 -7.53 -21.97 16.28
N PHE A 156 -6.78 -22.64 15.41
CA PHE A 156 -6.38 -24.04 15.58
C PHE A 156 -5.02 -24.32 14.92
N PRO A 157 -4.36 -25.45 15.23
CA PRO A 157 -3.10 -25.82 14.60
C PRO A 157 -3.38 -26.61 13.31
N LEU A 158 -3.37 -25.93 12.17
CA LEU A 158 -3.60 -26.56 10.87
C LEU A 158 -2.43 -27.50 10.52
N PRO A 159 -2.67 -28.78 10.17
CA PRO A 159 -1.60 -29.71 9.79
C PRO A 159 -0.87 -29.29 8.51
N TYR A 160 0.44 -29.09 8.53
CA TYR A 160 1.19 -28.74 7.31
C TYR A 160 2.40 -29.63 7.03
N ARG A 161 2.90 -30.35 8.05
CA ARG A 161 4.07 -31.22 7.90
C ARG A 161 3.65 -32.60 7.40
N ARG A 162 4.17 -33.00 6.23
CA ARG A 162 3.91 -34.32 5.61
C ARG A 162 2.41 -34.59 5.39
N VAL A 163 1.64 -33.52 5.19
CA VAL A 163 0.21 -33.59 4.89
C VAL A 163 0.01 -33.07 3.47
N SER A 164 -0.66 -33.89 2.67
CA SER A 164 -1.18 -33.52 1.35
C SER A 164 -2.66 -33.16 1.51
N TYR A 165 -3.09 -32.16 0.76
CA TYR A 165 -4.47 -31.68 0.71
C TYR A 165 -5.12 -32.06 -0.61
N PRO A 166 -5.94 -33.14 -0.65
CA PRO A 166 -6.58 -33.61 -1.88
C PRO A 166 -7.46 -32.56 -2.55
N ALA A 167 -8.01 -31.61 -1.79
CA ALA A 167 -8.77 -30.48 -2.33
C ALA A 167 -7.96 -29.68 -3.35
N LEU A 168 -6.66 -29.47 -3.08
CA LEU A 168 -5.75 -28.77 -4.00
C LEU A 168 -5.24 -29.70 -5.11
N ALA A 169 -5.01 -30.98 -4.82
CA ALA A 169 -4.54 -31.94 -5.82
C ALA A 169 -5.59 -32.19 -6.93
N ASN A 170 -6.87 -32.28 -6.55
CA ASN A 170 -7.94 -32.71 -7.44
C ASN A 170 -8.56 -31.57 -8.24
N ASN A 171 -8.28 -30.32 -7.89
CA ASN A 171 -8.91 -29.15 -8.51
C ASN A 171 -7.84 -28.12 -8.89
N THR A 172 -7.48 -28.11 -10.17
CA THR A 172 -6.47 -27.18 -10.69
C THR A 172 -6.88 -25.72 -10.54
N LYS A 173 -8.18 -25.42 -10.71
CA LYS A 173 -8.70 -24.06 -10.56
C LYS A 173 -8.55 -23.57 -9.12
N LEU A 174 -8.96 -24.39 -8.15
CA LEU A 174 -8.77 -24.08 -6.74
C LEU A 174 -7.28 -23.95 -6.38
N ARG A 175 -6.42 -24.82 -6.94
CA ARG A 175 -4.97 -24.74 -6.69
C ARG A 175 -4.37 -23.43 -7.18
N LEU A 176 -4.76 -22.96 -8.36
CA LEU A 176 -4.36 -21.65 -8.88
C LEU A 176 -4.86 -20.52 -7.97
N ALA A 177 -6.14 -20.59 -7.56
CA ALA A 177 -6.71 -19.61 -6.65
C ALA A 177 -6.00 -19.56 -5.28
N TYR A 178 -5.62 -20.74 -4.76
CA TYR A 178 -4.97 -20.88 -3.46
C TYR A 178 -3.52 -20.36 -3.48
N ASP A 179 -2.91 -20.15 -4.64
CA ASP A 179 -1.60 -19.50 -4.77
C ASP A 179 -1.60 -18.05 -4.27
N ALA A 180 -2.78 -17.41 -4.23
CA ALA A 180 -2.97 -16.08 -3.63
C ALA A 180 -3.30 -16.12 -2.13
N VAL A 181 -3.30 -17.30 -1.49
CA VAL A 181 -3.73 -17.48 -0.09
C VAL A 181 -2.53 -17.62 0.85
N LEU A 182 -2.41 -16.70 1.82
CA LEU A 182 -1.48 -16.84 2.94
C LEU A 182 -2.21 -17.34 4.18
N THR A 183 -1.91 -18.56 4.60
CA THR A 183 -2.59 -19.19 5.74
C THR A 183 -1.81 -18.95 7.03
N VAL A 184 -2.38 -18.20 7.97
CA VAL A 184 -1.79 -17.99 9.30
C VAL A 184 -2.47 -18.94 10.29
N THR A 185 -1.67 -19.75 10.99
CA THR A 185 -2.19 -20.78 11.90
C THR A 185 -1.30 -20.97 13.12
N ILE A 186 -1.81 -21.61 14.17
CA ILE A 186 -1.02 -21.90 15.37
C ILE A 186 0.06 -22.93 15.02
N ASP A 187 1.31 -22.66 15.37
CA ASP A 187 2.43 -23.54 15.05
C ASP A 187 2.41 -24.79 15.95
N SER A 188 2.51 -25.95 15.31
CA SER A 188 2.60 -27.27 15.94
C SER A 188 3.78 -28.02 15.33
N PRO A 189 5.02 -27.70 15.72
CA PRO A 189 6.20 -28.27 15.08
C PRO A 189 6.42 -29.75 15.42
N ASP A 190 6.02 -30.18 16.61
CA ASP A 190 6.42 -31.49 17.16
C ASP A 190 5.61 -32.67 16.61
N GLY A 191 4.47 -32.42 15.97
CA GLY A 191 3.65 -33.45 15.35
C GLY A 191 2.42 -32.86 14.67
N ASN A 192 1.86 -33.58 13.70
CA ASN A 192 0.59 -33.16 13.11
C ASN A 192 -0.58 -33.58 14.02
N PHE A 193 -1.67 -32.81 13.98
CA PHE A 193 -2.85 -33.04 14.83
C PHE A 193 -3.38 -34.48 14.77
N ARG A 194 -3.39 -35.08 13.58
CA ARG A 194 -3.94 -36.42 13.34
C ARG A 194 -3.07 -37.51 13.95
N GLU A 195 -1.75 -37.39 13.86
CA GLU A 195 -0.77 -38.27 14.49
C GLU A 195 -0.90 -38.21 16.02
N VAL A 196 -0.90 -37.01 16.59
CA VAL A 196 -1.02 -36.84 18.06
C VAL A 196 -2.36 -37.41 18.57
N LEU A 197 -3.45 -37.25 17.80
CA LEU A 197 -4.74 -37.82 18.15
C LEU A 197 -4.77 -39.35 18.01
N GLN A 198 -4.08 -39.90 17.02
CA GLN A 198 -3.90 -41.34 16.87
C GLN A 198 -3.08 -41.92 18.03
N GLU A 199 -1.99 -41.27 18.43
CA GLU A 199 -1.19 -41.66 19.59
C GLU A 199 -2.01 -41.61 20.90
N ALA A 200 -2.79 -40.55 21.11
CA ALA A 200 -3.67 -40.43 22.26
C ALA A 200 -4.76 -41.51 22.28
N LYS A 201 -5.25 -41.92 21.11
CA LYS A 201 -6.18 -43.06 20.97
C LYS A 201 -5.51 -44.39 21.32
N GLU A 202 -4.29 -44.62 20.85
CA GLU A 202 -3.50 -45.82 21.15
C GLU A 202 -3.09 -45.91 22.63
N ALA A 203 -2.87 -44.77 23.26
CA ALA A 203 -2.61 -44.65 24.70
C ALA A 203 -3.88 -44.80 25.57
N TYR A 204 -5.05 -45.06 24.96
CA TYR A 204 -6.36 -45.07 25.62
C TYR A 204 -6.70 -43.75 26.33
N GLU A 205 -6.04 -42.66 25.94
CA GLU A 205 -6.38 -41.33 26.38
C GLU A 205 -7.64 -40.87 25.69
N VAL A 206 -7.98 -41.28 24.46
CA VAL A 206 -9.18 -40.84 23.70
C VAL A 206 -10.08 -42.05 23.36
N PRO A 207 -11.41 -41.94 23.22
CA PRO A 207 -12.29 -43.07 23.00
C PRO A 207 -11.96 -43.75 21.67
N ALA A 208 -11.86 -45.08 21.68
CA ALA A 208 -11.41 -45.87 20.54
C ALA A 208 -12.29 -45.75 19.28
N HIS A 209 -13.55 -45.31 19.43
CA HIS A 209 -14.48 -45.13 18.31
C HIS A 209 -14.23 -43.84 17.51
N ILE A 210 -13.42 -42.91 18.02
CA ILE A 210 -13.10 -41.68 17.31
C ILE A 210 -12.15 -42.00 16.15
N ASP A 211 -12.50 -41.54 14.95
CA ASP A 211 -11.63 -41.55 13.78
C ASP A 211 -10.87 -40.22 13.70
N PRO A 212 -9.52 -40.20 13.86
CA PRO A 212 -8.74 -38.97 13.78
C PRO A 212 -8.92 -38.21 12.47
N ALA A 213 -9.29 -38.89 11.37
CA ALA A 213 -9.51 -38.25 10.09
C ALA A 213 -10.77 -37.38 10.04
N GLN A 214 -11.74 -37.65 10.92
CA GLN A 214 -13.02 -36.94 11.01
C GLN A 214 -13.03 -35.84 12.08
N VAL A 215 -11.96 -35.71 12.87
CA VAL A 215 -11.87 -34.70 13.93
C VAL A 215 -11.25 -33.41 13.40
N HIS A 216 -11.95 -32.31 13.63
CA HIS A 216 -11.47 -30.98 13.27
C HIS A 216 -10.34 -30.53 14.22
N PRO A 217 -9.24 -29.91 13.73
CA PRO A 217 -8.12 -29.46 14.57
C PRO A 217 -8.50 -28.46 15.68
N LEU A 218 -9.64 -27.77 15.55
CA LEU A 218 -10.23 -26.94 16.62
C LEU A 218 -10.41 -27.71 17.94
N PHE A 219 -10.55 -29.04 17.87
CA PHE A 219 -10.52 -29.91 19.04
C PHE A 219 -9.30 -29.65 19.93
N ALA A 220 -8.11 -29.45 19.36
CA ALA A 220 -6.89 -29.16 20.12
C ALA A 220 -7.06 -27.89 20.96
N THR A 221 -7.55 -26.81 20.36
CA THR A 221 -7.78 -25.54 21.04
C THR A 221 -8.83 -25.66 22.14
N ILE A 222 -9.95 -26.36 21.89
CA ILE A 222 -10.99 -26.58 22.90
C ILE A 222 -10.44 -27.43 24.05
N TYR A 223 -9.76 -28.53 23.73
CA TYR A 223 -9.12 -29.39 24.72
C TYR A 223 -8.14 -28.59 25.59
N ASN A 224 -7.31 -27.77 24.95
CA ASN A 224 -6.32 -26.93 25.61
C ASN A 224 -6.96 -25.89 26.52
N SER A 225 -8.09 -25.30 26.13
CA SER A 225 -8.83 -24.36 26.98
C SER A 225 -9.29 -24.99 28.30
N ILE A 226 -9.75 -26.25 28.26
CA ILE A 226 -10.22 -26.94 29.46
C ILE A 226 -9.04 -27.47 30.28
N HIS A 227 -8.01 -28.00 29.60
CA HIS A 227 -6.78 -28.43 30.26
C HIS A 227 -6.10 -27.27 31.00
N PHE A 228 -6.09 -26.09 30.37
CA PHE A 228 -5.61 -24.85 30.98
C PHE A 228 -6.39 -24.48 32.24
N LEU A 229 -7.72 -24.46 32.17
CA LEU A 229 -8.56 -24.16 33.33
C LEU A 229 -8.30 -25.14 34.48
N ALA A 230 -8.18 -26.44 34.18
CA ALA A 230 -7.88 -27.45 35.19
C ALA A 230 -6.50 -27.24 35.82
N ALA A 231 -5.48 -26.94 35.00
CA ALA A 231 -4.13 -26.63 35.47
C ALA A 231 -4.10 -25.37 36.34
N ALA A 232 -4.84 -24.33 35.96
CA ALA A 232 -4.96 -23.07 36.70
C ALA A 232 -5.60 -23.27 38.08
N VAL A 233 -6.66 -24.07 38.16
CA VAL A 233 -7.32 -24.44 39.41
C VAL A 233 -6.37 -25.24 40.32
N GLU A 234 -5.64 -26.21 39.75
CA GLU A 234 -4.68 -27.00 40.52
C GLU A 234 -3.49 -26.17 41.01
N ALA A 235 -2.96 -25.27 40.19
CA ALA A 235 -1.92 -24.34 40.58
C ALA A 235 -2.38 -23.47 41.77
N THR A 236 -3.59 -22.91 41.69
CA THR A 236 -4.20 -22.14 42.78
C THR A 236 -4.35 -22.97 44.04
N ARG A 237 -4.89 -24.19 43.92
CA ARG A 237 -5.07 -25.10 45.05
C ARG A 237 -3.74 -25.47 45.71
N SER A 238 -2.67 -25.66 44.93
CA SER A 238 -1.34 -26.03 45.43
C SER A 238 -0.71 -24.95 46.31
N THR A 239 -1.06 -23.68 46.09
CA THR A 239 -0.61 -22.55 46.92
C THR A 239 -1.41 -22.40 48.23
N GLY A 240 -2.47 -23.18 48.43
CA GLY A 240 -3.34 -23.09 49.61
C GLY A 240 -4.37 -21.95 49.57
N HIS A 241 -4.42 -21.19 48.47
CA HIS A 241 -5.45 -20.18 48.26
C HIS A 241 -6.80 -20.83 47.95
N TRP A 242 -7.88 -20.15 48.33
CA TRP A 242 -9.24 -20.50 47.90
C TRP A 242 -9.35 -20.37 46.38
N VAL A 243 -9.96 -21.35 45.73
CA VAL A 243 -10.20 -21.33 44.28
C VAL A 243 -11.34 -20.36 43.98
N MET A 244 -10.98 -19.12 43.63
CA MET A 244 -11.87 -18.04 43.21
C MET A 244 -11.36 -17.50 41.87
N GLY A 245 -12.22 -16.83 41.08
CA GLY A 245 -11.82 -16.33 39.76
C GLY A 245 -10.56 -15.44 39.79
N THR A 246 -10.43 -14.59 40.82
CA THR A 246 -9.26 -13.70 40.99
C THR A 246 -8.00 -14.46 41.35
N SER A 247 -8.06 -15.38 42.31
CA SER A 247 -6.89 -16.17 42.72
C SER A 247 -6.45 -17.12 41.61
N VAL A 248 -7.38 -17.65 40.81
CA VAL A 248 -7.05 -18.43 39.61
C VAL A 248 -6.31 -17.57 38.59
N ALA A 249 -6.79 -16.36 38.30
CA ALA A 249 -6.12 -15.45 37.37
C ALA A 249 -4.75 -14.97 37.86
N GLU A 250 -4.57 -14.80 39.18
CA GLU A 250 -3.29 -14.39 39.77
C GLU A 250 -2.23 -15.51 39.74
N ASN A 251 -2.63 -16.75 40.04
CA ASN A 251 -1.70 -17.89 40.13
C ASN A 251 -1.26 -18.46 38.77
N ILE A 252 -1.80 -17.95 37.66
CA ILE A 252 -1.40 -18.35 36.29
C ILE A 252 -0.47 -17.35 35.61
N ARG A 253 -0.06 -16.27 36.28
CA ARG A 253 0.93 -15.35 35.70
C ARG A 253 2.26 -16.08 35.55
N ASP A 254 2.91 -15.88 34.40
CA ASP A 254 4.14 -16.59 34.02
C ASP A 254 4.00 -18.12 34.02
N PHE A 255 2.81 -18.62 33.65
CA PHE A 255 2.52 -20.05 33.58
C PHE A 255 2.80 -20.61 32.18
N GLN A 256 3.44 -21.77 32.10
CA GLN A 256 3.65 -22.50 30.86
C GLN A 256 2.89 -23.83 30.91
N LEU A 257 2.17 -24.14 29.82
CA LEU A 257 1.41 -25.38 29.72
C LEU A 257 1.60 -26.05 28.36
N GLU A 258 2.05 -27.29 28.43
CA GLU A 258 2.07 -28.18 27.27
C GLU A 258 0.66 -28.75 27.03
N GLY A 259 0.01 -28.22 26.02
CA GLY A 259 -1.29 -28.67 25.54
C GLY A 259 -1.19 -29.82 24.53
N PHE A 260 -2.32 -30.13 23.92
CA PHE A 260 -2.48 -30.98 22.77
C PHE A 260 -2.05 -30.22 21.52
N CYS A 261 -0.97 -30.66 20.85
CA CYS A 261 -0.39 -30.04 19.65
C CYS A 261 0.02 -28.57 19.76
N GLN A 262 -0.02 -27.98 20.96
CA GLN A 262 0.22 -26.56 21.17
C GLN A 262 0.89 -26.38 22.52
N ASN A 263 1.96 -25.61 22.53
CA ASN A 263 2.52 -25.10 23.77
C ASN A 263 2.10 -23.63 23.89
N PHE A 264 1.69 -23.22 25.09
CA PHE A 264 1.28 -21.84 25.32
C PHE A 264 1.75 -21.32 26.66
N SER A 265 2.03 -20.03 26.68
CA SER A 265 2.57 -19.31 27.82
C SER A 265 1.65 -18.16 28.18
N VAL A 266 1.41 -17.99 29.47
CA VAL A 266 0.74 -16.82 30.03
C VAL A 266 1.81 -15.85 30.48
N GLY A 267 1.80 -14.62 29.96
CA GLY A 267 2.72 -13.58 30.41
C GLY A 267 2.38 -13.04 31.81
N GLU A 268 3.25 -12.20 32.35
CA GLU A 268 3.04 -11.50 33.63
C GLU A 268 1.74 -10.68 33.65
N ASP A 269 1.37 -10.13 32.50
CA ASP A 269 0.16 -9.33 32.28
C ASP A 269 -1.13 -10.18 32.25
N GLY A 270 -1.01 -11.51 32.20
CA GLY A 270 -2.13 -12.46 32.08
C GLY A 270 -2.50 -12.82 30.64
N ASP A 271 -1.79 -12.26 29.65
CA ASP A 271 -2.04 -12.54 28.23
C ASP A 271 -1.52 -13.93 27.83
N VAL A 272 -2.39 -14.71 27.19
CA VAL A 272 -2.05 -16.02 26.62
C VAL A 272 -1.39 -15.83 25.27
N THR A 273 -0.20 -16.40 25.12
CA THR A 273 0.61 -16.33 23.91
C THR A 273 0.87 -17.73 23.36
N VAL A 274 0.71 -17.87 22.05
CA VAL A 274 0.97 -19.11 21.30
C VAL A 274 1.86 -18.79 20.10
N PRO A 275 2.72 -19.72 19.66
CA PRO A 275 3.47 -19.54 18.44
C PRO A 275 2.54 -19.63 17.22
N TYR A 276 2.78 -18.78 16.22
CA TYR A 276 2.08 -18.83 14.94
C TYR A 276 3.04 -19.13 13.79
N VAL A 277 2.51 -19.68 12.71
CA VAL A 277 3.24 -19.91 11.46
C VAL A 277 2.42 -19.41 10.28
N VAL A 278 3.11 -18.78 9.33
CA VAL A 278 2.58 -18.38 8.03
C VAL A 278 2.95 -19.47 7.03
N LEU A 279 1.92 -20.03 6.41
CA LEU A 279 1.99 -21.09 5.44
C LEU A 279 1.60 -20.57 4.06
N ASP A 280 2.29 -21.08 3.06
CA ASP A 280 2.10 -20.71 1.66
C ASP A 280 2.19 -21.94 0.74
N THR A 281 1.68 -21.85 -0.48
CA THR A 281 1.81 -22.89 -1.50
C THR A 281 2.91 -22.54 -2.50
N ASP A 282 3.30 -23.51 -3.33
CA ASP A 282 4.22 -23.30 -4.43
C ASP A 282 3.54 -23.38 -5.81
N ASN A 283 2.20 -23.35 -5.84
CA ASN A 283 1.31 -23.58 -7.00
C ASN A 283 1.49 -24.93 -7.73
N LYS A 284 2.46 -25.75 -7.33
CA LYS A 284 2.83 -27.00 -8.03
C LYS A 284 2.24 -28.21 -7.34
N GLY A 285 2.22 -28.17 -6.01
CA GLY A 285 1.78 -29.27 -5.19
C GLY A 285 0.40 -29.07 -4.56
N ASP A 286 0.19 -29.93 -3.59
CA ASP A 286 -0.96 -30.03 -2.68
C ASP A 286 -0.49 -29.91 -1.21
N HIS A 287 0.71 -29.37 -1.01
CA HIS A 287 1.34 -29.21 0.29
C HIS A 287 1.45 -27.72 0.65
N LEU A 288 1.45 -27.45 1.95
CA LEU A 288 1.70 -26.13 2.51
C LEU A 288 3.13 -26.05 3.07
N TRP A 289 3.82 -24.96 2.81
CA TRP A 289 5.19 -24.73 3.25
C TRP A 289 5.27 -23.59 4.27
N PRO A 290 6.01 -23.78 5.37
CA PRO A 290 6.21 -22.72 6.34
C PRO A 290 7.19 -21.67 5.79
N VAL A 291 6.75 -20.42 5.78
CA VAL A 291 7.51 -19.27 5.28
C VAL A 291 8.05 -18.44 6.44
N TYR A 292 7.18 -18.07 7.38
CA TYR A 292 7.51 -17.27 8.55
C TYR A 292 6.89 -17.88 9.81
N GLY A 293 7.53 -17.67 10.95
CA GLY A 293 7.00 -18.00 12.27
C GLY A 293 6.99 -16.77 13.18
N LEU A 294 6.04 -16.70 14.09
CA LEU A 294 5.94 -15.70 15.13
C LEU A 294 6.02 -16.42 16.47
N ASP A 295 7.17 -16.33 17.13
CA ASP A 295 7.40 -16.96 18.43
C ASP A 295 6.98 -16.00 19.57
N PRO A 296 6.36 -16.49 20.66
CA PRO A 296 6.00 -15.66 21.80
C PRO A 296 7.18 -14.84 22.34
N GLY A 297 6.93 -13.57 22.67
CA GLY A 297 7.95 -12.66 23.20
C GLY A 297 8.91 -12.07 22.16
N THR A 298 8.80 -12.44 20.88
CA THR A 298 9.59 -11.85 19.80
C THR A 298 8.84 -10.70 19.10
N ARG A 299 9.55 -9.63 18.71
CA ARG A 299 8.97 -8.45 18.05
C ARG A 299 8.92 -8.54 16.51
N GLY A 300 9.04 -9.74 15.94
CA GLY A 300 9.09 -9.88 14.48
C GLY A 300 8.96 -11.31 13.98
N LEU A 301 8.75 -11.44 12.68
CA LEU A 301 8.64 -12.72 12.00
C LEU A 301 10.02 -13.36 11.78
N GLY A 302 10.18 -14.60 12.23
CA GLY A 302 11.34 -15.43 11.95
C GLY A 302 11.17 -16.21 10.65
N TYR A 303 12.17 -16.17 9.76
CA TYR A 303 12.15 -16.94 8.51
C TYR A 303 12.19 -18.46 8.76
N ARG A 304 11.38 -19.24 8.03
CA ARG A 304 11.23 -20.70 8.18
C ARG A 304 11.69 -21.52 6.97
N GLY A 305 12.49 -20.93 6.09
CA GLY A 305 13.21 -21.65 5.02
C GLY A 305 12.62 -21.48 3.63
N HIS A 306 11.34 -21.12 3.51
CA HIS A 306 10.68 -20.83 2.23
C HIS A 306 10.37 -19.34 2.10
N ARG A 307 10.46 -18.81 0.89
CA ARG A 307 10.02 -17.44 0.57
C ARG A 307 8.56 -17.49 0.14
N ILE A 308 7.85 -16.37 0.37
CA ILE A 308 6.49 -16.21 -0.13
C ILE A 308 6.52 -16.35 -1.66
N HIS A 309 5.65 -17.21 -2.17
CA HIS A 309 5.35 -17.32 -3.58
C HIS A 309 4.27 -16.30 -3.93
N TRP A 310 4.65 -15.29 -4.71
CA TRP A 310 3.68 -14.33 -5.23
C TRP A 310 3.23 -14.77 -6.62
N PRO A 311 1.91 -14.85 -6.89
CA PRO A 311 1.41 -15.03 -8.23
C PRO A 311 2.02 -13.98 -9.17
N HIS A 312 2.51 -14.43 -10.33
CA HIS A 312 3.23 -13.60 -11.32
C HIS A 312 4.49 -12.86 -10.81
N GLY A 313 4.96 -13.15 -9.59
CA GLY A 313 6.25 -12.69 -9.05
C GLY A 313 6.26 -11.29 -8.44
N SER A 314 5.11 -10.62 -8.35
CA SER A 314 4.98 -9.30 -7.71
C SER A 314 4.11 -9.39 -6.48
N SER A 315 4.64 -8.95 -5.34
CA SER A 315 3.80 -8.72 -4.16
C SER A 315 2.84 -7.56 -4.41
N PRO A 316 1.69 -7.52 -3.74
CA PRO A 316 0.88 -6.31 -3.71
C PRO A 316 1.71 -5.10 -3.23
N GLY A 317 1.30 -3.91 -3.65
CA GLY A 317 1.95 -2.67 -3.24
C GLY A 317 1.97 -2.51 -1.72
N THR A 318 3.03 -1.90 -1.17
CA THR A 318 3.14 -1.65 0.27
C THR A 318 2.20 -0.52 0.70
N ASP A 319 1.40 -0.78 1.73
CA ASP A 319 0.51 0.23 2.32
C ASP A 319 1.28 1.35 3.04
N ALA A 320 0.56 2.43 3.36
CA ALA A 320 1.08 3.47 4.23
C ALA A 320 1.25 2.91 5.66
N GLY A 321 2.44 3.07 6.24
CA GLY A 321 2.78 2.52 7.57
C GLY A 321 1.88 2.95 8.72
N CYS A 322 1.04 3.99 8.54
CA CYS A 322 0.06 4.43 9.54
C CYS A 322 -1.09 3.44 9.79
N TRP A 323 -1.25 2.39 8.99
CA TRP A 323 -2.33 1.43 9.15
C TRP A 323 -2.30 0.68 10.49
N PHE A 324 -1.10 0.40 11.00
CA PHE A 324 -0.90 -0.35 12.25
C PHE A 324 -0.82 0.53 13.51
N GLU A 325 -1.05 1.84 13.38
CA GLU A 325 -1.04 2.77 14.51
C GLU A 325 -2.46 2.97 15.06
N SER A 326 -2.70 2.54 16.31
CA SER A 326 -3.97 2.78 16.98
C SER A 326 -4.18 4.27 17.27
N GLY A 327 -5.20 4.89 16.67
CA GLY A 327 -5.65 6.26 17.01
C GLY A 327 -5.51 7.30 15.90
N THR A 328 -4.93 6.96 14.76
CA THR A 328 -4.83 7.83 13.58
C THR A 328 -5.68 7.26 12.44
N ILE A 329 -6.60 8.06 11.90
CA ILE A 329 -7.32 7.69 10.67
C ILE A 329 -6.30 7.79 9.54
N CYS A 330 -5.82 6.64 9.07
CA CYS A 330 -4.82 6.54 7.99
C CYS A 330 -5.46 6.95 6.66
N ASN A 331 -5.59 8.25 6.44
CA ASN A 331 -5.92 8.83 5.15
C ASN A 331 -4.67 8.71 4.29
N GLY A 332 -4.52 7.57 3.60
CA GLY A 332 -3.35 7.29 2.78
C GLY A 332 -2.99 8.51 1.94
N GLY A 333 -1.84 9.12 2.19
CA GLY A 333 -1.44 10.37 1.57
C GLY A 333 -1.38 10.25 0.04
N LEU A 334 -1.68 11.35 -0.66
CA LEU A 334 -1.27 11.51 -2.05
C LEU A 334 0.26 11.42 -2.08
N ASP A 335 0.80 10.50 -2.87
CA ASP A 335 2.23 10.28 -2.97
C ASP A 335 2.96 11.60 -3.31
N ALA A 336 3.93 11.99 -2.49
CA ALA A 336 4.64 13.27 -2.64
C ALA A 336 5.33 13.37 -4.00
N THR A 337 5.73 12.23 -4.56
CA THR A 337 6.27 12.10 -5.92
C THR A 337 5.22 12.45 -6.98
N PHE A 338 3.98 11.98 -6.82
CA PHE A 338 2.89 12.31 -7.74
C PHE A 338 2.54 13.80 -7.72
N ILE A 339 2.50 14.41 -6.54
CA ILE A 339 2.29 15.86 -6.39
C ILE A 339 3.42 16.62 -7.08
N LEU A 340 4.67 16.23 -6.85
CA LEU A 340 5.85 16.87 -7.46
C LEU A 340 5.84 16.76 -8.99
N LEU A 341 5.47 15.59 -9.54
CA LEU A 341 5.34 15.39 -10.98
C LEU A 341 4.23 16.26 -11.59
N LEU A 342 3.10 16.40 -10.90
CA LEU A 342 2.00 17.27 -11.35
C LEU A 342 2.44 18.75 -11.37
N PHE A 343 3.15 19.22 -10.35
CA PHE A 343 3.71 20.58 -10.34
C PHE A 343 4.72 20.80 -11.46
N LEU A 344 5.60 19.83 -11.73
CA LEU A 344 6.55 19.90 -12.84
C LEU A 344 5.86 19.95 -14.20
N LEU A 345 4.80 19.16 -14.40
CA LEU A 345 3.99 19.18 -15.62
C LEU A 345 3.36 20.56 -15.85
N ILE A 346 2.74 21.14 -14.81
CA ILE A 346 2.10 22.46 -14.88
C ILE A 346 3.17 23.53 -15.18
N ALA A 347 4.32 23.48 -14.52
CA ALA A 347 5.42 24.42 -14.77
C ALA A 347 5.94 24.33 -16.21
N ALA A 348 6.08 23.10 -16.74
CA ALA A 348 6.51 22.88 -18.12
C ALA A 348 5.49 23.43 -19.14
N LEU A 349 4.20 23.23 -18.91
CA LEU A 349 3.13 23.78 -19.75
C LEU A 349 3.12 25.31 -19.75
N VAL A 350 3.30 25.93 -18.59
CA VAL A 350 3.40 27.39 -18.45
C VAL A 350 4.63 27.92 -19.18
N ALA A 351 5.79 27.28 -19.02
CA ALA A 351 7.02 27.68 -19.71
C ALA A 351 6.89 27.54 -21.23
N ALA A 352 6.31 26.44 -21.72
CA ALA A 352 6.04 26.22 -23.14
C ALA A 352 5.06 27.27 -23.71
N GLY A 353 3.99 27.58 -22.96
CA GLY A 353 3.03 28.63 -23.32
C GLY A 353 3.69 30.01 -23.41
N ALA A 354 4.54 30.37 -22.44
CA ALA A 354 5.30 31.62 -22.45
C ALA A 354 6.30 31.68 -23.62
N ALA A 355 7.01 30.59 -23.91
CA ALA A 355 7.92 30.50 -25.03
C ALA A 355 7.19 30.66 -26.38
N LEU A 356 6.03 30.03 -26.54
CA LEU A 356 5.18 30.15 -27.72
C LEU A 356 4.65 31.58 -27.88
N ALA A 357 4.19 32.21 -26.79
CA ALA A 357 3.76 33.60 -26.79
C ALA A 357 4.91 34.55 -27.19
N CYS A 358 6.11 34.35 -26.66
CA CYS A 358 7.30 35.09 -27.05
C CYS A 358 7.66 34.87 -28.53
N TYR A 359 7.55 33.65 -29.03
CA TYR A 359 7.81 33.32 -30.43
C TYR A 359 6.81 34.01 -31.36
N ILE A 360 5.50 33.94 -31.06
CA ILE A 360 4.45 34.61 -31.82
C ILE A 360 4.65 36.13 -31.79
N ARG A 361 4.92 36.71 -30.61
CA ARG A 361 5.17 38.15 -30.45
C ARG A 361 6.39 38.59 -31.26
N ARG A 362 7.48 37.81 -31.24
CA ARG A 362 8.67 38.07 -32.06
C ARG A 362 8.38 37.98 -33.55
N ARG A 363 7.56 37.01 -33.98
CA ARG A 363 7.14 36.86 -35.38
C ARG A 363 6.28 38.04 -35.84
N ILE A 364 5.34 38.50 -35.02
CA ILE A 364 4.50 39.67 -35.30
C ILE A 364 5.37 40.93 -35.40
N GLN A 365 6.30 41.14 -34.46
CA GLN A 365 7.23 42.28 -34.52
C GLN A 365 8.11 42.25 -35.78
N GLN A 366 8.60 41.07 -36.19
CA GLN A 366 9.34 40.94 -37.45
C GLN A 366 8.46 41.18 -38.68
N ALA A 367 7.19 40.77 -38.65
CA ALA A 367 6.25 41.07 -39.73
C ALA A 367 5.91 42.58 -39.83
N GLN A 368 5.84 43.28 -38.69
CA GLN A 368 5.65 44.73 -38.64
C GLN A 368 6.89 45.50 -39.12
N LEU A 369 8.11 44.99 -38.87
CA LEU A 369 9.34 45.57 -39.41
C LEU A 369 9.48 45.40 -40.93
N MET A 370 8.78 44.44 -41.54
CA MET A 370 8.76 44.22 -43.00
C MET A 370 7.61 44.95 -43.71
N LYS A 371 6.68 45.58 -42.97
CA LYS A 371 5.51 46.31 -43.49
C LYS A 371 5.34 47.73 -42.93
N GLY A 372 6.24 48.21 -42.07
CA GLY A 372 6.18 49.56 -41.48
C GLY A 372 6.61 50.67 -42.45
N PRO A 373 6.17 51.94 -42.24
CA PRO A 373 6.35 53.04 -43.19
C PRO A 373 7.81 53.50 -43.37
N ASN A 374 8.73 53.07 -42.50
CA ASN A 374 10.12 53.54 -42.50
C ASN A 374 11.02 52.64 -43.38
N LYS A 375 10.61 52.40 -44.62
CA LYS A 375 11.48 51.84 -45.65
C LYS A 375 12.19 53.01 -46.35
N ILE A 376 13.24 53.55 -45.72
CA ILE A 376 14.08 54.58 -46.34
C ILE A 376 14.92 53.89 -47.42
N ILE A 377 14.46 53.96 -48.67
CA ILE A 377 15.26 53.63 -49.86
C ILE A 377 15.80 54.95 -50.37
N LEU A 378 17.06 55.26 -50.05
CA LEU A 378 17.76 56.44 -50.58
C LEU A 378 18.20 56.15 -52.02
N THR A 379 17.70 56.94 -52.96
CA THR A 379 18.13 56.97 -54.36
C THR A 379 19.38 57.85 -54.51
N MET A 380 20.23 57.59 -55.50
CA MET A 380 21.51 58.31 -55.70
C MET A 380 21.37 59.83 -55.92
N GLU A 381 20.14 60.29 -56.14
CA GLU A 381 19.78 61.67 -56.41
C GLU A 381 19.70 62.52 -55.12
N ASP A 382 19.63 61.87 -53.94
CA ASP A 382 19.45 62.53 -52.64
C ASP A 382 20.77 62.72 -51.84
N LEU A 383 21.93 62.35 -52.44
CA LEU A 383 23.23 62.39 -51.77
C LEU A 383 24.13 63.49 -52.34
N THR A 384 24.51 64.45 -51.51
CA THR A 384 25.52 65.47 -51.85
C THR A 384 26.89 65.09 -51.27
N PHE A 385 27.90 64.95 -52.13
CA PHE A 385 29.25 64.58 -51.74
C PHE A 385 30.10 65.83 -51.49
N ILE A 386 30.71 65.93 -50.31
CA ILE A 386 31.56 67.06 -49.92
C ILE A 386 33.03 66.66 -49.97
N ASN A 387 33.85 67.50 -50.59
CA ASN A 387 35.30 67.34 -50.62
C ASN A 387 35.94 67.82 -49.30
N THR A 388 36.20 66.90 -48.38
CA THR A 388 36.89 67.24 -47.12
C THR A 388 38.40 67.23 -47.34
N GLN A 389 39.00 68.37 -47.65
CA GLN A 389 40.45 68.52 -47.58
C GLN A 389 40.93 68.50 -46.12
N SER A 390 41.91 67.63 -45.87
CA SER A 390 42.87 67.64 -44.76
C SER A 390 42.34 67.62 -43.32
N SER A 391 42.51 66.46 -42.65
CA SER A 391 42.90 66.44 -41.24
C SER A 391 43.51 65.07 -40.88
N LYS A 392 44.82 65.10 -40.61
CA LYS A 392 45.64 64.18 -39.80
C LYS A 392 45.13 62.74 -39.56
N ARG A 393 45.84 61.78 -40.18
CA ARG A 393 46.02 60.43 -39.63
C ARG A 393 46.64 60.53 -38.23
N VAL A 394 46.03 59.87 -37.25
CA VAL A 394 46.68 59.44 -36.01
C VAL A 394 46.87 57.94 -36.17
N ASP A 395 48.10 57.53 -36.48
CA ASP A 395 48.49 56.13 -36.49
C ASP A 395 48.96 55.71 -35.10
N GLY A 396 48.59 54.48 -34.76
CA GLY A 396 48.88 53.84 -33.49
C GLY A 396 50.37 53.58 -33.29
N SER A 397 50.75 53.62 -32.03
CA SER A 397 52.11 53.39 -31.55
C SER A 397 52.61 51.99 -31.94
N ARG A 398 53.75 51.91 -32.64
CA ARG A 398 54.82 50.92 -32.39
C ARG A 398 56.06 51.15 -33.29
N THR A 399 57.14 51.57 -32.62
CA THR A 399 58.56 51.21 -32.82
C THR A 399 59.17 51.30 -34.24
N SER A 400 60.08 52.26 -34.48
CA SER A 400 61.56 52.05 -34.45
C SER A 400 62.34 53.14 -35.23
N LEU A 401 63.52 53.43 -34.65
CA LEU A 401 64.69 54.22 -35.04
C LEU A 401 64.86 54.88 -36.42
N ALA A 402 65.40 56.12 -36.31
CA ALA A 402 66.47 56.74 -37.10
C ALA A 402 66.18 57.29 -38.51
N GLY A 403 66.69 58.51 -38.77
CA GLY A 403 67.01 58.97 -40.12
C GLY A 403 66.58 60.40 -40.44
N ARG A 404 67.55 61.29 -40.59
CA ARG A 404 67.43 62.67 -41.08
C ARG A 404 66.91 62.71 -42.53
N SER A 405 66.15 63.75 -42.90
CA SER A 405 66.53 64.78 -43.91
C SER A 405 65.31 65.41 -44.61
N ALA A 406 65.55 66.63 -45.08
CA ALA A 406 64.68 67.63 -45.67
C ALA A 406 63.93 67.24 -46.95
N GLY A 407 62.91 68.03 -47.29
CA GLY A 407 62.75 68.49 -48.68
C GLY A 407 61.35 68.40 -49.27
N ASP A 408 60.78 69.57 -49.47
CA ASP A 408 60.04 70.00 -50.65
C ASP A 408 58.52 69.80 -50.82
N THR A 409 57.95 70.96 -51.12
CA THR A 409 56.59 71.31 -51.45
C THR A 409 56.31 71.02 -52.92
N LYS A 410 55.21 70.33 -53.23
CA LYS A 410 54.51 70.45 -54.52
C LYS A 410 52.99 70.42 -54.31
N SER A 411 52.38 71.58 -54.59
CA SER A 411 50.95 71.80 -54.75
C SER A 411 50.42 71.04 -55.97
N VAL A 412 49.32 70.29 -55.80
CA VAL A 412 48.56 69.71 -56.93
C VAL A 412 47.05 69.74 -56.62
N LYS A 413 46.36 70.59 -57.39
CA LYS A 413 44.97 70.56 -57.90
C LYS A 413 43.86 69.89 -57.06
N SER A 414 42.85 70.69 -56.70
CA SER A 414 41.55 70.25 -56.20
C SER A 414 40.84 69.33 -57.21
N VAL A 415 40.67 68.06 -56.86
CA VAL A 415 39.82 67.10 -57.56
C VAL A 415 38.37 67.32 -57.12
N THR A 416 37.43 67.45 -58.05
CA THR A 416 35.99 67.55 -57.77
C THR A 416 35.49 66.26 -57.11
N ALA A 417 34.66 66.35 -56.07
CA ALA A 417 34.16 65.18 -55.36
C ALA A 417 33.29 64.30 -56.29
N ALA A 418 33.60 63.02 -56.34
CA ALA A 418 32.88 62.01 -57.11
C ALA A 418 32.70 60.75 -56.24
N PRO A 419 31.68 59.91 -56.49
CA PRO A 419 31.37 58.75 -55.65
C PRO A 419 32.50 57.72 -55.53
N ASP A 420 33.48 57.76 -56.45
CA ASP A 420 34.64 56.87 -56.43
C ASP A 420 35.79 57.36 -55.54
N ASN A 421 35.72 58.61 -55.05
CA ASN A 421 36.86 59.30 -54.42
C ASN A 421 36.61 59.68 -52.94
N THR A 422 35.37 59.58 -52.45
CA THR A 422 34.97 60.01 -51.09
C THR A 422 34.00 59.04 -50.44
N ASN A 423 34.29 58.58 -49.22
CA ASN A 423 33.45 57.68 -48.43
C ASN A 423 32.48 58.41 -47.49
N VAL A 424 32.28 59.72 -47.68
CA VAL A 424 31.47 60.57 -46.81
C VAL A 424 30.52 61.41 -47.67
N ALA A 425 29.23 61.39 -47.34
CA ALA A 425 28.19 62.18 -48.00
C ALA A 425 27.30 62.85 -46.94
N ILE A 426 26.51 63.83 -47.35
CA ILE A 426 25.43 64.40 -46.52
C ILE A 426 24.09 64.00 -47.12
N ALA A 427 23.22 63.44 -46.27
CA ALA A 427 21.82 63.13 -46.57
C ALA A 427 20.92 63.89 -45.57
N GLU A 428 20.00 64.72 -46.08
CA GLU A 428 19.05 65.52 -45.27
C GLU A 428 19.67 66.32 -44.09
N GLY A 429 20.95 66.71 -44.21
CA GLY A 429 21.66 67.50 -43.21
C GLY A 429 22.58 66.72 -42.26
N ASP A 430 22.54 65.38 -42.28
CA ASP A 430 23.39 64.52 -41.44
C ASP A 430 24.55 63.87 -42.23
N TRP A 431 25.69 63.69 -41.55
CA TRP A 431 26.89 63.08 -42.12
C TRP A 431 26.76 61.56 -42.19
N VAL A 432 26.86 60.99 -43.40
CA VAL A 432 26.77 59.54 -43.64
C VAL A 432 28.08 58.99 -44.22
N TRP A 433 28.56 57.88 -43.65
CA TRP A 433 29.75 57.15 -44.12
C TRP A 433 29.35 55.96 -45.01
N LEU A 434 29.94 55.90 -46.20
CA LEU A 434 29.68 54.87 -47.20
C LEU A 434 30.87 53.89 -47.26
N LYS A 435 30.58 52.58 -47.30
CA LYS A 435 31.60 51.53 -47.38
C LYS A 435 31.41 50.70 -48.66
N LYS A 436 32.38 50.78 -49.58
CA LYS A 436 32.41 50.00 -50.83
C LYS A 436 32.91 48.58 -50.54
N PHE A 437 32.15 47.56 -50.96
CA PHE A 437 32.57 46.16 -50.88
C PHE A 437 33.16 45.75 -52.24
N PRO A 438 34.33 45.08 -52.27
CA PRO A 438 34.95 44.66 -53.53
C PRO A 438 34.28 43.38 -54.06
N GLY A 439 33.75 43.45 -55.29
CA GLY A 439 33.19 42.32 -56.03
C GLY A 439 32.23 42.79 -57.12
N GLU A 440 32.38 42.31 -58.37
CA GLU A 440 31.55 42.73 -59.51
C GLU A 440 30.16 42.07 -59.54
N GLN A 441 29.84 41.20 -58.58
CA GLN A 441 28.51 40.61 -58.42
C GLN A 441 28.00 40.82 -56.98
N HIS A 442 26.90 41.54 -56.86
CA HIS A 442 26.21 41.76 -55.59
C HIS A 442 25.30 40.56 -55.29
N ASN A 443 25.80 39.58 -54.55
CA ASN A 443 24.94 38.53 -54.00
C ASN A 443 24.16 39.06 -52.80
N GLU A 444 22.86 38.75 -52.77
CA GLU A 444 21.94 39.18 -51.71
C GLU A 444 22.45 38.71 -50.33
N VAL A 445 22.63 39.66 -49.41
CA VAL A 445 23.18 39.40 -48.08
C VAL A 445 22.21 38.54 -47.27
N LYS A 446 22.71 37.43 -46.71
CA LYS A 446 21.90 36.50 -45.88
C LYS A 446 21.10 37.27 -44.81
N PRO A 447 19.82 36.93 -44.56
CA PRO A 447 18.93 37.68 -43.66
C PRO A 447 19.48 37.89 -42.24
N ALA A 448 20.24 36.92 -41.73
CA ALA A 448 20.88 37.01 -40.41
C ALA A 448 21.92 38.13 -40.33
N THR A 449 22.68 38.35 -41.42
CA THR A 449 23.70 39.40 -41.52
C THR A 449 23.05 40.78 -41.62
N LYS A 450 21.91 40.90 -42.31
CA LYS A 450 21.12 42.14 -42.43
C LYS A 450 20.61 42.63 -41.06
N LEU A 451 20.24 41.70 -40.17
CA LEU A 451 19.79 42.00 -38.82
C LEU A 451 20.90 42.59 -37.93
N VAL A 452 22.14 42.11 -38.10
CA VAL A 452 23.30 42.60 -37.34
C VAL A 452 23.65 44.04 -37.75
N PHE A 453 23.62 44.34 -39.05
CA PHE A 453 23.93 45.70 -39.54
C PHE A 453 22.85 46.74 -39.22
N CYS A 454 21.56 46.37 -39.21
CA CYS A 454 20.50 47.27 -38.75
C CYS A 454 20.62 47.62 -37.26
N LYS A 455 21.16 46.72 -36.44
CA LYS A 455 21.41 46.97 -35.01
C LYS A 455 22.60 47.92 -34.77
N VAL A 456 23.47 48.09 -35.76
CA VAL A 456 24.68 48.95 -35.74
C VAL A 456 24.45 50.27 -36.51
N GLY A 457 23.24 50.51 -37.03
CA GLY A 457 22.87 51.79 -37.63
C GLY A 457 23.53 52.10 -38.98
N THR A 458 23.75 51.09 -39.84
CA THR A 458 24.31 51.29 -41.19
C THR A 458 23.23 51.14 -42.28
N ILE A 459 23.09 52.11 -43.17
CA ILE A 459 22.07 52.17 -44.25
C ILE A 459 22.64 51.60 -45.57
N TRP A 460 21.80 50.96 -46.40
CA TRP A 460 22.22 50.34 -47.67
C TRP A 460 21.30 50.69 -48.84
N GLY A 461 21.86 50.87 -50.05
CA GLY A 461 21.14 51.11 -51.31
C GLY A 461 21.44 50.02 -52.34
N HIS A 462 20.41 49.51 -53.03
CA HIS A 462 20.52 48.46 -54.04
C HIS A 462 20.56 49.09 -55.45
N ARG A 463 21.49 48.64 -56.30
CA ARG A 463 21.53 49.03 -57.72
C ARG A 463 20.59 48.10 -58.50
N GLY A 464 19.51 48.65 -59.06
CA GLY A 464 18.66 47.93 -60.01
C GLY A 464 19.06 48.30 -61.45
N GLN A 465 19.43 47.29 -62.23
CA GLN A 465 19.12 47.21 -63.66
C GLN A 465 18.50 45.84 -63.90
#